data_AF-A0A921N1Q8-F1
#
_entry.id   AF-A0A921N1Q8-F1
#
_cell.length_a   1.000
_cell.length_b   1.000
_cell.length_c   1.000
_cell.angle_alpha   90.00
_cell.angle_beta   90.00
_cell.angle_gamma   90.00
#
_symmetry.space_group_name_H-M   'P 1'
#
loop_
_entity.id
_entity.type
_entity.pdbx_description
1 polymer ?
#
loop_
_entity_poly.entity_id
_entity_poly.type
_entity_poly.pdbx_seq_one_letter_code
_entity_poly.pdbx_strand_id
1 'polypeptide(L)'
;MIPGEVTGCCVFKDGKPIEFRQLATVNKKTRDYEWDVIEQFIDEIKPDAVIIENYRIYAHKLEQHSSSDVPTLQLIGAIKYMLYKRNIPYKLQMAQQAKGFVTDAKLKEWGMWDIGHKHARDACRHCVYYLVSQKPKKI
;
A
#
# COMPACT_ATOMS: atom_id res chain seq x y z
N MET A 1 -0.98 2.03 0.25
CA MET A 1 -0.44 0.98 1.14
C MET A 1 0.14 -0.16 0.31
N ILE A 2 1.31 -0.66 0.71
CA ILE A 2 2.02 -1.81 0.13
C ILE A 2 2.09 -2.87 1.24
N PRO A 3 1.14 -3.82 1.31
CA PRO A 3 1.09 -4.80 2.40
C PRO A 3 2.20 -5.85 2.30
N GLY A 4 2.80 -6.18 3.44
CA GLY A 4 3.84 -7.22 3.55
C GLY A 4 4.33 -7.33 4.98
N GLU A 5 5.47 -7.99 5.24
CA GLU A 5 6.06 -8.03 6.59
C GLU A 5 6.37 -6.63 7.14
N VAL A 6 6.73 -5.72 6.23
CA VAL A 6 6.81 -4.28 6.49
C VAL A 6 5.85 -3.61 5.52
N THR A 7 4.75 -3.07 6.05
CA THR A 7 3.74 -2.39 5.25
C THR A 7 4.16 -0.95 4.96
N GLY A 8 4.36 -0.65 3.67
CA GLY A 8 4.66 0.70 3.21
C GLY A 8 3.42 1.57 3.11
N CYS A 9 3.46 2.76 3.69
CA CYS A 9 2.35 3.71 3.68
C CYS A 9 2.84 5.07 3.18
N CYS A 10 1.97 5.76 2.44
CA CYS A 10 2.17 7.14 2.04
C CYS A 10 0.80 7.82 2.10
N VAL A 11 0.73 8.97 2.76
CA VAL A 11 -0.50 9.74 2.95
C VAL A 11 -0.46 10.93 2.02
N PHE A 12 -1.52 11.10 1.25
CA PHE A 12 -1.71 12.25 0.37
C PHE A 12 -2.78 13.16 0.94
N LYS A 13 -2.53 14.47 0.89
CA LYS A 13 -3.49 15.52 1.17
C LYS A 13 -3.35 16.60 0.11
N ASP A 14 -4.47 17.05 -0.44
CA ASP A 14 -4.51 18.09 -1.49
C ASP A 14 -3.55 17.81 -2.67
N GLY A 15 -3.49 16.54 -3.09
CA GLY A 15 -2.67 16.09 -4.21
C GLY A 15 -1.17 15.96 -3.92
N LYS A 16 -0.73 16.18 -2.68
CA LYS A 16 0.68 16.11 -2.28
C LYS A 16 0.91 15.04 -1.22
N PRO A 17 2.04 14.31 -1.27
CA PRO A 17 2.42 13.44 -0.16
C PRO A 17 2.76 14.31 1.05
N ILE A 18 2.14 14.03 2.18
CA ILE A 18 2.42 14.71 3.46
C ILE A 18 3.16 13.81 4.45
N GLU A 19 3.14 12.50 4.21
CA GLU A 19 3.76 11.54 5.12
C GLU A 19 4.14 10.24 4.43
N PHE A 20 5.28 9.67 4.87
CA PHE A 20 5.78 8.36 4.48
C PHE A 20 6.02 7.55 5.75
N ARG A 21 5.46 6.33 5.82
CA ARG A 21 5.68 5.41 6.95
C ARG A 21 6.00 4.01 6.46
N GLN A 22 6.75 3.28 7.27
CA GLN A 22 6.90 1.83 7.15
C GLN A 22 6.50 1.19 8.47
N LEU A 23 5.45 0.39 8.44
CA LEU A 23 4.87 -0.26 9.61
C LEU A 23 5.43 -1.69 9.67
N ALA A 24 6.05 -2.08 10.78
CA ALA A 24 6.43 -3.48 11.01
C ALA A 24 5.16 -4.27 11.34
N THR A 25 4.60 -4.96 10.35
CA THR A 25 3.29 -5.62 10.43
C THR A 25 3.36 -7.11 10.69
N VAL A 26 4.56 -7.68 10.63
CA VAL A 26 4.86 -9.04 11.09
C VAL A 26 6.06 -8.99 12.02
N ASN A 27 5.91 -9.57 13.19
CA ASN A 27 6.98 -9.73 14.15
C ASN A 27 8.04 -10.68 13.59
N LYS A 28 9.30 -10.22 13.46
CA LYS A 28 10.37 -11.04 12.87
C LYS A 28 10.73 -12.26 13.70
N LYS A 29 10.52 -12.21 15.02
CA LYS A 29 10.89 -13.30 15.94
C LYS A 29 9.78 -14.32 16.07
N THR A 30 8.55 -13.85 16.33
CA THR A 30 7.42 -14.76 16.61
C THR A 30 6.61 -15.12 15.37
N ARG A 31 6.76 -14.36 14.28
CA ARG A 31 5.96 -14.46 13.04
C ARG A 31 4.49 -14.06 13.20
N ASP A 32 4.12 -13.52 14.36
CA ASP A 32 2.78 -12.98 14.59
C ASP A 32 2.55 -11.69 13.82
N TYR A 33 1.28 -11.40 13.53
CA TYR A 33 0.88 -10.15 12.92
C TYR A 33 0.66 -9.07 13.97
N GLU A 34 1.22 -7.89 13.70
CA GLU A 34 1.07 -6.70 14.53
C GLU A 34 -0.15 -5.88 14.02
N TRP A 35 -1.36 -6.43 14.20
CA TRP A 35 -2.60 -5.86 13.63
C TRP A 35 -2.88 -4.44 14.12
N ASP A 36 -2.63 -4.19 15.40
CA ASP A 36 -2.88 -2.91 16.06
C ASP A 36 -2.12 -1.77 15.39
N VAL A 37 -0.93 -2.04 14.85
CA VAL A 37 -0.12 -1.01 14.17
C VAL A 37 -0.82 -0.50 12.91
N ILE A 38 -1.49 -1.38 12.16
CA ILE A 38 -2.27 -1.01 10.98
C ILE A 38 -3.54 -0.29 11.40
N GLU A 39 -4.24 -0.82 12.41
CA GLU A 39 -5.48 -0.26 12.89
C GLU A 39 -5.29 1.16 13.43
N GLN A 40 -4.29 1.36 14.29
CA GLN A 40 -3.90 2.66 14.82
C GLN A 40 -3.54 3.64 13.69
N PHE A 41 -2.79 3.18 12.67
CA PHE A 41 -2.46 4.03 11.53
C PHE A 41 -3.71 4.49 10.76
N ILE A 42 -4.67 3.59 10.53
CA ILE A 42 -5.93 3.94 9.85
C ILE A 42 -6.75 4.91 10.72
N ASP A 43 -6.82 4.68 12.03
CA ASP A 43 -7.58 5.50 12.97
C ASP A 43 -6.98 6.88 13.23
N GLU A 44 -5.66 6.99 13.14
CA GLU A 44 -4.94 8.26 13.21
C GLU A 44 -5.17 9.10 11.95
N ILE A 45 -5.01 8.50 10.77
CA ILE A 45 -5.11 9.22 9.49
C ILE A 45 -6.56 9.52 9.11
N LYS A 46 -7.50 8.62 9.42
CA LYS A 46 -8.91 8.67 9.00
C LYS A 46 -9.07 9.00 7.50
N PRO A 47 -8.50 8.17 6.61
CA PRO A 47 -8.43 8.50 5.19
C PRO A 47 -9.81 8.44 4.52
N ASP A 48 -10.05 9.34 3.55
CA ASP A 48 -11.26 9.31 2.71
C ASP A 48 -11.31 8.09 1.78
N ALA A 49 -10.14 7.56 1.41
CA ALA A 49 -9.99 6.35 0.62
C ALA A 49 -8.61 5.74 0.81
N VAL A 50 -8.50 4.41 0.62
CA VAL A 50 -7.22 3.70 0.70
C VAL A 50 -6.89 2.98 -0.61
N ILE A 51 -5.69 3.21 -1.12
CA ILE A 51 -5.16 2.48 -2.28
C ILE A 51 -4.24 1.38 -1.78
N ILE A 52 -4.51 0.14 -2.19
CA ILE A 52 -3.79 -1.04 -1.71
C ILE A 52 -3.16 -1.74 -2.92
N GLU A 53 -1.87 -2.06 -2.85
CA GLU A 53 -1.25 -2.93 -3.86
C GLU A 53 -1.93 -4.29 -3.86
N ASN A 54 -2.39 -4.69 -5.03
CA ASN A 54 -2.98 -6.00 -5.26
C ASN A 54 -1.86 -7.02 -5.44
N TYR A 55 -2.01 -8.16 -4.79
CA TYR A 55 -1.06 -9.25 -4.88
C TYR A 55 -1.73 -10.48 -5.46
N ARG A 56 -1.09 -11.09 -6.46
CA ARG A 56 -1.53 -12.35 -7.07
C ARG A 56 -0.34 -13.30 -7.12
N ILE A 57 -0.58 -14.54 -6.73
CA ILE A 57 0.39 -15.61 -6.90
C ILE A 57 0.26 -16.07 -8.35
N TYR A 58 1.37 -15.99 -9.09
CA TYR A 58 1.44 -16.48 -10.47
C TYR A 58 2.00 -17.90 -10.49
N ALA A 59 1.63 -18.68 -11.52
CA ALA A 59 2.02 -20.08 -11.65
C ALA A 59 3.54 -20.32 -11.47
N HIS A 60 4.37 -19.44 -12.06
CA HIS A 60 5.83 -19.51 -11.95
C HIS A 60 6.40 -19.20 -10.56
N LYS A 61 5.58 -18.75 -9.60
CA LYS A 61 5.96 -18.53 -8.20
C LYS A 61 5.33 -19.53 -7.24
N LEU A 62 4.56 -20.50 -7.73
CA LEU A 62 3.85 -21.45 -6.88
C LEU A 62 4.78 -22.23 -5.96
N GLU A 63 5.95 -22.63 -6.46
CA GLU A 63 6.95 -23.35 -5.67
C GLU A 63 7.47 -22.52 -4.49
N GLN A 64 7.74 -21.22 -4.70
CA GLN A 64 8.18 -20.29 -3.65
C GLN A 64 7.09 -20.00 -2.60
N HIS A 65 5.82 -20.27 -2.93
CA HIS A 65 4.69 -20.11 -2.01
C HIS A 65 4.14 -21.43 -1.51
N SER A 66 4.67 -22.57 -1.98
CA SER A 66 4.27 -23.87 -1.51
C SER A 66 4.64 -24.00 -0.03
N SER A 67 3.65 -24.23 0.83
CA SER A 67 3.80 -24.25 2.29
C SER A 67 4.07 -22.89 2.98
N SER A 68 3.83 -21.77 2.29
CA SER A 68 3.89 -20.43 2.91
C SER A 68 2.49 -19.94 3.30
N ASP A 69 2.38 -19.26 4.44
CA ASP A 69 1.14 -18.59 4.88
C ASP A 69 0.76 -17.38 3.99
N VAL A 70 1.67 -16.96 3.09
CA VAL A 70 1.52 -15.80 2.20
C VAL A 70 1.02 -14.55 2.93
N PRO A 71 1.83 -13.97 3.84
CA PRO A 71 1.38 -12.91 4.75
C PRO A 71 0.74 -11.71 4.08
N THR A 72 1.21 -11.34 2.89
CA THR A 72 0.66 -10.26 2.09
C THR A 72 -0.83 -10.44 1.80
N LEU A 73 -1.31 -11.65 1.48
CA LEU A 73 -2.73 -11.88 1.19
C LEU A 73 -3.59 -11.78 2.47
N GLN A 74 -3.08 -12.28 3.59
CA GLN A 74 -3.76 -12.19 4.89
C GLN A 74 -3.87 -10.73 5.33
N LEU A 75 -2.80 -9.95 5.21
CA LEU A 75 -2.77 -8.51 5.48
C LEU A 75 -3.74 -7.74 4.59
N ILE A 76 -3.79 -8.04 3.28
CA ILE A 76 -4.77 -7.43 2.37
C ILE A 76 -6.20 -7.74 2.86
N GLY A 77 -6.48 -8.98 3.25
CA GLY A 77 -7.77 -9.38 3.80
C GLY A 77 -8.14 -8.58 5.07
N ALA A 78 -7.23 -8.51 6.03
CA ALA A 78 -7.42 -7.79 7.28
C ALA A 78 -7.63 -6.29 7.06
N ILE A 79 -6.80 -5.64 6.23
CA ILE A 79 -6.96 -4.22 5.88
C ILE A 79 -8.33 -3.97 5.26
N LYS A 80 -8.75 -4.80 4.29
CA LYS A 80 -10.08 -4.66 3.67
C LYS A 80 -11.20 -4.75 4.68
N TYR A 81 -11.11 -5.65 5.65
CA TYR A 81 -12.09 -5.79 6.72
C TYR A 81 -12.09 -4.57 7.65
N MET A 82 -10.92 -4.09 8.07
CA MET A 82 -10.77 -2.89 8.90
C MET A 82 -11.37 -1.65 8.23
N LEU A 83 -11.19 -1.50 6.92
CA LEU A 83 -11.75 -0.40 6.13
C LEU A 83 -13.26 -0.54 5.94
N TYR A 84 -13.75 -1.77 5.69
CA TYR A 84 -15.18 -2.06 5.64
C TYR A 84 -15.90 -1.64 6.93
N LYS A 85 -15.34 -2.02 8.08
CA LYS A 85 -15.86 -1.64 9.41
C LYS A 85 -15.97 -0.13 9.62
N ARG A 86 -15.16 0.66 8.91
CA ARG A 86 -15.08 2.14 9.02
C ARG A 86 -15.80 2.87 7.89
N ASN A 87 -16.45 2.13 6.98
CA ASN A 87 -17.03 2.68 5.74
C ASN A 87 -16.02 3.45 4.87
N ILE A 88 -14.74 3.08 4.94
CA ILE A 88 -13.68 3.70 4.13
C ILE A 88 -13.57 2.94 2.80
N PRO A 89 -13.80 3.59 1.65
CA PRO A 89 -13.64 2.94 0.36
C PRO A 89 -12.17 2.61 0.08
N TYR A 90 -11.94 1.52 -0.66
CA TYR A 90 -10.60 1.16 -1.10
C TYR A 90 -10.54 0.77 -2.58
N LYS A 91 -9.33 0.83 -3.14
CA LYS A 91 -9.02 0.35 -4.49
C LYS A 91 -7.79 -0.53 -4.48
N LEU A 92 -7.91 -1.67 -5.15
CA LEU A 92 -6.80 -2.57 -5.44
C LEU A 92 -6.13 -2.16 -6.74
N GLN A 93 -4.80 -2.10 -6.77
CA GLN A 93 -4.02 -1.77 -7.96
C GLN A 93 -2.87 -2.74 -8.15
N MET A 94 -2.66 -3.21 -9.38
CA MET A 94 -1.52 -4.09 -9.66
C MET A 94 -0.21 -3.30 -9.57
N ALA A 95 0.82 -3.92 -9.00
CA ALA A 95 2.17 -3.36 -8.91
C ALA A 95 2.66 -2.77 -10.24
N GLN A 96 2.45 -3.50 -11.34
CA GLN A 96 2.88 -3.10 -12.67
C GLN A 96 2.22 -1.81 -13.15
N GLN A 97 0.95 -1.57 -12.80
CA GLN A 97 0.23 -0.36 -13.22
C GLN A 97 0.87 0.89 -12.61
N ALA A 98 1.05 0.88 -11.28
CA ALA A 98 1.60 2.02 -10.57
C ALA A 98 3.09 2.20 -10.82
N LYS A 99 3.89 1.13 -10.72
CA LYS A 99 5.36 1.20 -10.86
C LYS A 99 5.81 1.40 -12.30
N GLY A 100 5.04 0.90 -13.27
CA GLY A 100 5.30 1.16 -14.69
C GLY A 100 4.99 2.60 -15.09
N PHE A 101 3.95 3.21 -14.50
CA PHE A 101 3.60 4.61 -14.78
C PHE A 101 4.48 5.61 -14.01
N VAL A 102 4.70 5.38 -12.72
CA VAL A 102 5.45 6.25 -11.81
C VAL A 102 6.84 5.65 -11.55
N THR A 103 7.81 6.09 -12.35
CA THR A 103 9.19 5.63 -12.25
C THR A 103 9.96 6.36 -11.15
N ASP A 104 11.14 5.84 -10.79
CA ASP A 104 12.04 6.49 -9.84
C ASP A 104 12.46 7.89 -10.30
N ALA A 105 12.70 8.05 -11.61
CA ALA A 105 13.04 9.34 -12.20
C ALA A 105 11.92 10.37 -11.95
N LYS A 106 10.66 9.98 -12.20
CA LYS A 106 9.49 10.83 -11.94
C LYS A 106 9.35 11.21 -10.48
N LEU A 107 9.47 10.25 -9.56
CA LEU A 107 9.40 10.55 -8.12
C LEU A 107 10.49 11.53 -7.68
N LYS A 108 11.71 11.38 -8.19
CA LYS A 108 12.82 12.30 -7.89
C LYS A 108 12.57 13.68 -8.46
N GLU A 109 12.13 13.76 -9.72
CA GLU A 109 11.78 15.01 -10.39
C GLU A 109 10.67 15.78 -9.67
N TRP A 110 9.66 15.07 -9.15
CA TRP A 110 8.54 15.68 -8.41
C TRP A 110 8.83 15.96 -6.94
N GLY A 111 10.06 15.70 -6.46
CA GLY A 111 10.41 15.86 -5.05
C GLY A 111 9.69 14.90 -4.10
N MET A 112 9.18 13.77 -4.61
CA MET A 112 8.44 12.74 -3.86
C MET A 112 9.31 11.51 -3.53
N TRP A 113 10.64 11.66 -3.61
CA TRP A 113 11.58 10.58 -3.37
C TRP A 113 12.05 10.55 -1.91
N ASP A 114 11.40 9.72 -1.10
CA ASP A 114 11.78 9.53 0.30
C ASP A 114 12.91 8.49 0.46
N ILE A 115 14.08 8.90 0.96
CA ILE A 115 15.28 8.06 1.05
C ILE A 115 15.10 7.02 2.18
N GLY A 116 15.53 5.77 1.94
CA GLY A 116 15.48 4.70 2.94
C GLY A 116 14.14 3.96 3.06
N HIS A 117 13.01 4.56 2.66
CA HIS A 117 11.68 3.93 2.78
C HIS A 117 11.16 3.34 1.47
N LYS A 118 11.78 2.24 1.01
CA LYS A 118 11.43 1.60 -0.28
C LYS A 118 9.92 1.31 -0.39
N HIS A 119 9.29 0.73 0.64
CA HIS A 119 7.88 0.36 0.56
C HIS A 119 6.96 1.59 0.63
N ALA A 120 7.35 2.63 1.37
CA ALA A 120 6.60 3.90 1.39
C ALA A 120 6.66 4.60 0.03
N ARG A 121 7.81 4.59 -0.65
CA ARG A 121 7.91 5.08 -2.03
C ARG A 121 7.02 4.29 -2.99
N ASP A 122 6.93 2.97 -2.84
CA ASP A 122 6.01 2.15 -3.64
C ASP A 122 4.55 2.57 -3.36
N ALA A 123 4.18 2.82 -2.10
CA ALA A 123 2.85 3.34 -1.74
C ALA A 123 2.58 4.71 -2.40
N CYS A 124 3.58 5.58 -2.48
CA CYS A 124 3.49 6.87 -3.16
C CYS A 124 3.19 6.70 -4.66
N ARG A 125 3.85 5.76 -5.34
CA ARG A 125 3.58 5.46 -6.77
C ARG A 125 2.12 5.08 -7.00
N HIS A 126 1.56 4.25 -6.12
CA HIS A 126 0.15 3.86 -6.18
C HIS A 126 -0.80 5.04 -5.99
N CYS A 127 -0.53 5.92 -5.02
CA CYS A 127 -1.33 7.12 -4.81
C CYS A 127 -1.27 8.06 -6.01
N VAL A 128 -0.07 8.35 -6.53
CA VAL A 128 0.08 9.22 -7.71
C VAL A 128 -0.64 8.62 -8.92
N TYR A 129 -0.46 7.32 -9.18
CA TYR A 129 -1.15 6.64 -10.27
C TYR A 129 -2.67 6.73 -10.11
N TYR A 130 -3.20 6.52 -8.89
CA TYR A 130 -4.62 6.69 -8.62
C TYR A 130 -5.11 8.10 -8.92
N LEU A 131 -4.44 9.13 -8.39
CA LEU A 131 -4.85 10.53 -8.55
C LEU A 131 -4.86 10.96 -10.03
N VAL A 132 -3.88 10.50 -10.82
CA VAL A 132 -3.76 10.85 -12.24
C VAL A 132 -4.69 10.02 -13.13
N SER A 133 -4.99 8.77 -12.76
CA SER A 133 -5.84 7.88 -13.57
C SER A 133 -7.34 8.07 -13.36
N GLN A 134 -7.74 8.83 -12.35
CA GLN A 134 -9.11 9.29 -12.19
C GLN A 134 -9.44 10.26 -13.32
N LYS A 135 -10.20 9.80 -14.34
CA LYS A 135 -10.79 10.72 -15.31
C LYS A 135 -11.61 11.76 -14.55
N PRO A 136 -11.57 13.06 -14.92
CA PRO A 136 -12.56 14.00 -14.40
C PRO A 136 -13.95 13.42 -14.69
N LYS A 137 -14.81 13.37 -13.68
CA LYS A 137 -16.24 13.11 -13.92
C LYS A 137 -16.66 14.17 -14.95
N LYS A 138 -17.10 13.74 -16.14
CA LYS A 138 -17.81 14.64 -17.05
C LYS A 138 -18.98 15.20 -16.23
N ILE A 139 -18.94 16.52 -16.03
CA ILE A 139 -20.06 17.30 -15.48
C ILE A 139 -21.12 17.36 -16.58
#